data_AF-A0A0F9RRS8-F1
#
_entry.id   AF-A0A0F9RRS8-F1
#
_cell.length_a   1.000
_cell.length_b   1.000
_cell.length_c   1.000
_cell.angle_alpha   90.00
_cell.angle_beta   90.00
_cell.angle_gamma   90.00
#
_symmetry.space_group_name_H-M   'P 1'
#
loop_
_entity.id
_entity.type
_entity.pdbx_description
1 polymer ?
#
loop_
_entity_poly.entity_id
_entity_poly.type
_entity_poly.pdbx_seq_one_letter_code
_entity_poly.pdbx_strand_id
1 'polypeptide(L)' 'MRKVSRIEHYPVSRRVQVHIDVKFLADSIQAIELSETGYPPRHYFPCKDVRMDLLTLSERRPAARLKARGCISL' A
#
# COMPACT_ATOMS: atom_id res chain seq x y z
N MET A 1 27.06 -12.56 -6.14
CA MET A 1 26.34 -11.51 -6.89
C MET A 1 24.87 -11.88 -6.99
N ARG A 2 23.94 -11.14 -6.37
CA ARG A 2 22.51 -11.29 -6.69
C ARG A 2 22.10 -10.15 -7.61
N LYS A 3 21.75 -10.52 -8.84
CA LYS A 3 21.52 -9.66 -9.99
C LYS A 3 20.00 -9.39 -10.10
N VAL A 4 19.65 -8.09 -10.05
CA VAL A 4 18.40 -7.39 -10.42
C VAL A 4 17.07 -7.76 -9.72
N SER A 5 16.40 -6.67 -9.32
CA SER A 5 15.10 -6.43 -8.69
C SER A 5 13.92 -7.23 -9.26
N ARG A 6 13.46 -8.26 -8.53
CA ARG A 6 12.14 -8.87 -8.72
C ARG A 6 11.17 -8.21 -7.75
N ILE A 7 10.17 -7.54 -8.29
CA ILE A 7 9.04 -7.03 -7.50
C ILE A 7 7.96 -8.11 -7.51
N GLU A 8 7.48 -8.49 -6.34
CA GLU A 8 6.45 -9.51 -6.17
C GLU A 8 5.25 -8.91 -5.44
N HIS A 9 4.06 -9.36 -5.81
CA HIS A 9 2.81 -8.93 -5.18
C HIS A 9 2.03 -10.14 -4.71
N TYR A 10 1.48 -10.05 -3.51
CA TYR A 10 0.79 -11.15 -2.85
C TYR A 10 -0.53 -10.64 -2.26
N PRO A 11 -1.67 -11.32 -2.50
CA PRO A 11 -2.88 -11.04 -1.75
C PRO A 11 -2.63 -11.35 -0.27
N VAL A 12 -3.02 -10.42 0.60
CA VAL A 12 -2.92 -10.64 2.03
C VAL A 12 -4.13 -11.47 2.47
N SER A 13 -3.88 -12.66 3.04
CA SER A 13 -4.91 -13.61 3.45
C SER A 13 -5.63 -13.25 4.75
N ARG A 14 -5.31 -12.09 5.33
CA ARG A 14 -5.88 -11.56 6.57
C ARG A 14 -6.40 -10.15 6.36
N ARG A 15 -7.35 -9.74 7.21
CA ARG A 15 -7.81 -8.35 7.27
C ARG A 15 -6.65 -7.44 7.66
N VAL A 16 -6.46 -6.35 6.92
CA VAL A 16 -5.44 -5.33 7.18
C VAL A 16 -6.15 -4.03 7.52
N GLN A 17 -5.80 -3.47 8.67
CA GLN A 17 -6.35 -2.21 9.16
C GLN A 17 -5.24 -1.19 9.33
N VAL A 18 -5.44 0.00 8.76
CA VAL A 18 -4.58 1.17 8.95
C VAL A 18 -5.33 2.17 9.79
N HIS A 19 -4.69 2.66 10.84
CA HIS A 19 -5.26 3.65 11.73
C HIS A 19 -4.22 4.71 12.07
N ILE A 20 -4.70 5.93 12.30
CA ILE A 20 -3.94 7.01 12.90
C ILE A 20 -4.66 7.35 14.20
N ASP A 21 -3.94 7.22 15.31
CA ASP A 21 -4.49 7.28 16.66
C ASP A 21 -5.70 6.34 16.80
N VAL A 22 -6.91 6.89 17.00
CA VAL A 22 -8.16 6.13 17.19
C VAL A 22 -9.00 6.01 15.91
N LYS A 23 -8.55 6.56 14.79
CA LYS A 23 -9.32 6.60 13.54
C LYS A 23 -8.78 5.61 12.52
N PHE A 24 -9.64 4.70 12.06
CA PHE A 24 -9.33 3.86 10.91
C PHE A 24 -9.30 4.69 9.62
N LEU A 25 -8.20 4.59 8.90
CA LEU A 25 -7.98 5.17 7.58
C LEU A 25 -8.27 4.16 6.48
N ALA A 26 -7.92 2.89 6.70
CA ALA A 26 -8.24 1.81 5.79
C ALA A 26 -8.57 0.52 6.54
N ASP A 27 -9.46 -0.27 5.96
CA ASP A 27 -9.86 -1.55 6.50
C ASP A 27 -10.25 -2.50 5.35
N SER A 28 -9.38 -3.46 5.03
CA SER A 28 -9.51 -4.27 3.83
C SER A 28 -9.21 -5.75 4.07
N ILE A 29 -9.98 -6.60 3.40
CA ILE A 29 -9.70 -8.03 3.19
C ILE A 29 -9.14 -8.30 1.79
N GLN A 30 -8.92 -7.25 0.99
CA GLN A 30 -8.44 -7.28 -0.40
C GLN A 30 -7.11 -6.54 -0.54
N ALA A 31 -6.37 -6.38 0.56
CA ALA A 31 -5.06 -5.74 0.55
C ALA A 31 -4.04 -6.61 -0.21
N ILE A 32 -3.09 -5.95 -0.87
CA ILE A 32 -1.99 -6.58 -1.58
C ILE A 32 -0.67 -6.12 -0.94
N GLU A 33 0.18 -7.06 -0.56
CA GLU A 33 1.55 -6.76 -0.15
C GLU A 33 2.45 -6.75 -1.38
N LEU A 34 3.23 -5.68 -1.53
CA LEU A 34 4.29 -5.53 -2.52
C LEU A 34 5.64 -5.70 -1.84
N SER A 35 6.42 -6.68 -2.28
CA SER A 35 7.77 -6.94 -1.79
C SER A 35 8.80 -6.64 -2.89
N GLU A 36 9.80 -5.83 -2.53
CA GLU A 36 10.92 -5.47 -3.39
C GLU A 36 12.23 -5.68 -2.62
N THR A 37 13.18 -6.40 -3.22
CA THR A 37 14.45 -6.72 -2.56
C THR A 37 15.17 -5.43 -2.13
N GLY A 38 15.50 -5.32 -0.84
CA GLY A 38 16.19 -4.16 -0.28
C GLY A 38 15.26 -3.03 0.19
N TYR A 39 13.94 -3.22 0.15
CA TYR A 39 12.97 -2.27 0.69
C TYR A 39 11.99 -2.96 1.67
N PRO A 40 11.47 -2.23 2.66
CA PRO A 40 10.36 -2.73 3.47
C PRO A 40 9.13 -3.06 2.59
N PRO A 41 8.36 -4.11 2.93
CA PRO A 41 7.10 -4.42 2.25
C PRO A 41 6.13 -3.23 2.30
N ARG A 42 5.35 -3.05 1.23
CA ARG A 42 4.32 -2.01 1.14
C ARG A 42 2.95 -2.63 0.99
N HIS A 43 1.94 -2.08 1.66
CA HIS A 43 0.56 -2.55 1.53
C HIS A 43 -0.24 -1.62 0.61
N TYR A 44 -0.91 -2.22 -0.37
CA TYR A 44 -1.82 -1.55 -1.29
C TYR A 44 -3.26 -1.91 -0.94
N PHE A 45 -4.10 -0.88 -0.82
CA PHE A 45 -5.51 -1.01 -0.48
C PHE A 45 -6.38 -0.58 -1.66
N PRO A 46 -7.48 -1.29 -1.98
CA PRO A 46 -8.48 -0.78 -2.90
C PRO A 46 -9.05 0.56 -2.41
N CYS A 47 -9.25 1.56 -3.29
CA CYS A 47 -9.75 2.88 -2.88
C CYS A 47 -11.06 2.83 -2.09
N LYS A 48 -11.95 1.84 -2.37
CA LYS A 48 -13.23 1.65 -1.66
C LYS A 48 -13.07 1.29 -0.17
N ASP A 49 -11.92 0.74 0.20
CA ASP A 49 -11.61 0.29 1.56
C ASP A 49 -10.80 1.36 2.32
N VAL A 50 -10.57 2.53 1.70
CA VAL A 50 -9.83 3.66 2.25
C VAL A 50 -10.78 4.85 2.42
N ARG A 51 -10.71 5.52 3.57
CA ARG A 51 -11.46 6.75 3.86
C ARG A 51 -10.82 7.95 3.16
N MET A 52 -11.10 8.08 1.87
CA MET A 52 -10.56 9.11 0.99
C MET A 52 -10.88 10.53 1.43
N ASP A 53 -11.99 10.73 2.13
CA ASP A 53 -12.43 11.99 2.73
C ASP A 53 -11.46 12.50 3.82
N LEU A 54 -10.65 11.62 4.41
CA LEU A 54 -9.64 11.96 5.40
C LEU A 54 -8.26 12.22 4.78
N LEU A 55 -8.12 12.05 3.46
CA LEU A 55 -6.87 12.21 2.73
C LEU A 55 -6.86 13.50 1.93
N THR A 56 -5.74 14.22 1.98
CA THR A 56 -5.45 15.31 1.04
C THR A 56 -4.28 14.92 0.17
N LEU A 57 -4.40 15.18 -1.13
CA LEU A 57 -3.31 14.93 -2.07
C LEU A 57 -2.10 15.79 -1.69
N SER A 58 -0.96 15.16 -1.45
CA SER A 58 0.30 15.87 -1.29
C SER A 58 0.90 16.21 -2.65
N GLU A 59 1.42 17.41 -2.81
CA GLU A 59 2.20 17.82 -3.99
C GLU A 59 3.51 17.04 -4.12
N ARG A 60 3.97 16.41 -3.02
CA ARG A 60 5.17 15.60 -3.02
C ARG A 60 4.92 14.30 -3.77
N ARG A 61 5.57 14.15 -4.93
CA ARG A 61 5.66 12.85 -5.59
C ARG A 61 6.55 11.94 -4.74
N PRO A 62 6.04 10.83 -4.17
CA PRO A 62 6.91 9.88 -3.52
C PRO A 62 7.89 9.34 -4.57
N ALA A 63 9.15 9.10 -4.19
CA ALA A 63 10.17 8.49 -5.04
C ALA A 63 9.88 7.01 -5.35
N ALA A 64 8.60 6.59 -5.31
CA ALA A 64 8.16 5.23 -5.52
C ALA A 64 8.23 4.91 -7.02
N ARG A 65 9.08 3.93 -7.35
CA ARG A 65 9.25 3.41 -8.70
C ARG A 65 8.04 2.65 -9.23
N LEU A 66 7.15 2.19 -8.35
CA LEU A 66 5.95 1.44 -8.72
C LEU A 66 4.73 1.89 -7.91
N LYS A 67 3.63 2.18 -8.60
CA LYS A 67 2.27 2.33 -8.04
C LYS A 67 1.33 1.45 -8.86
N ALA A 68 0.49 0.65 -8.19
CA ALA A 68 -0.62 -0.04 -8.84
C ALA A 68 -1.76 0.96 -9.13
N ARG A 69 -2.43 0.83 -10.28
CA ARG A 69 -3.60 1.64 -10.62
C ARG A 69 -4.78 1.26 -9.71
N GLY A 70 -5.46 2.25 -9.14
CA GLY A 70 -6.65 2.02 -8.30
C GLY A 70 -6.38 1.58 -6.86
N CYS A 71 -5.10 1.58 -6.43
CA CYS A 71 -4.73 1.23 -5.07
C CYS A 71 -3.90 2.34 -4.40
N ILE A 72 -4.09 2.49 -3.09
CA ILE A 72 -3.36 3.45 -2.26
C ILE A 72 -2.34 2.69 -1.43
N SER A 73 -1.09 3.17 -1.45
CA SER A 73 -0.06 2.73 -0.51
C SER A 73 -0.22 3.55 0.77
N LEU A 74 -0.57 2.88 1.86
CA LEU A 74 -0.64 3.45 3.21
C LEU A 74 0.42 2.82 4.11
#